data_AF-A0A7C2MZG6-F1
#
_entry.id   AF-A0A7C2MZG6-F1
#
_cell.length_a   1.000
_cell.length_b   1.000
_cell.length_c   1.000
_cell.angle_alpha   90.00
_cell.angle_beta   90.00
_cell.angle_gamma   90.00
#
_symmetry.space_group_name_H-M   'P 1'
#
loop_
_entity.id
_entity.type
_entity.pdbx_description
1 polymer ?
#
loop_
_entity_poly.entity_id
_entity_poly.type
_entity_poly.pdbx_seq_one_letter_code
_entity_poly.pdbx_strand_id
1 'polypeptide(L)'
;MTLVEKGEYDSILVSLRRVTRVMKGGKRFRFSALVVVGDGNGKVGAALAKAPEAMLAIRKAEEKAKKSMFNVPIVNETIPHEILGINTTSKVLLKPAGKGTGIIASMPVRSVLEKAGYKNILTKSLGSNNHINLVWATIDALKKLKTKEEQLEILQSTESKDQFEKYLKPTDNYTTSQEKLKQTSKPTTEEQSKIENQSKPTEQYRSNPKQKDNFRNKFNKPNYKKFNKQTNESLKDNNENNNE
;
A
#
# COMPACT_ATOMS: atom_id res chain seq x y z
N MET A 1 -21.37 -12.62 -45.80
CA MET A 1 -20.41 -11.66 -45.24
C MET A 1 -20.59 -11.68 -43.72
N THR A 2 -19.88 -12.58 -43.04
CA THR A 2 -20.00 -12.74 -41.58
C THR A 2 -19.25 -11.60 -40.90
N LEU A 3 -19.99 -10.67 -40.30
CA LEU A 3 -19.43 -9.65 -39.41
C LEU A 3 -18.88 -10.38 -38.18
N VAL A 4 -17.56 -10.52 -38.11
CA VAL A 4 -16.88 -10.94 -36.88
C VAL A 4 -17.01 -9.76 -35.92
N GLU A 5 -17.89 -9.88 -34.93
CA GLU A 5 -17.98 -8.91 -33.84
C GLU A 5 -16.62 -8.80 -33.17
N LYS A 6 -15.97 -7.66 -33.35
CA LYS A 6 -14.75 -7.30 -32.62
C LYS A 6 -15.18 -7.20 -31.15
N GLY A 7 -14.74 -8.15 -30.33
CA GLY A 7 -15.10 -8.18 -28.91
C GLY A 7 -14.82 -6.83 -28.26
N GLU A 8 -15.85 -6.23 -27.64
CA GLU A 8 -15.82 -4.90 -27.01
C GLU A 8 -14.73 -4.77 -25.93
N TYR A 9 -14.25 -5.89 -25.39
CA TYR A 9 -13.27 -5.94 -24.33
C TYR A 9 -11.99 -6.64 -24.79
N ASP A 10 -10.86 -6.00 -24.54
CA ASP A 10 -9.55 -6.54 -24.80
C ASP A 10 -9.04 -7.33 -23.59
N SER A 11 -8.31 -8.41 -23.84
CA SER A 11 -7.87 -9.37 -22.83
C SER A 11 -6.38 -9.63 -22.92
N ILE A 12 -5.71 -9.71 -21.78
CA ILE A 12 -4.29 -10.03 -21.68
C ILE A 12 -4.03 -11.18 -20.70
N LEU A 13 -3.22 -12.14 -21.13
CA LEU A 13 -2.74 -13.24 -20.29
C LEU A 13 -1.59 -12.74 -19.43
N VAL A 14 -1.78 -12.71 -18.10
CA VAL A 14 -0.74 -12.28 -17.16
C VAL A 14 0.16 -13.43 -16.73
N SER A 15 -0.43 -14.61 -16.50
CA SER A 15 0.33 -15.77 -16.03
C SER A 15 -0.35 -17.06 -16.43
N LEU A 16 0.42 -17.96 -17.03
CA LEU A 16 0.03 -19.33 -17.32
C LEU A 16 0.93 -20.29 -16.53
N ARG A 17 0.33 -21.19 -15.75
CA ARG A 17 1.06 -22.17 -14.91
C ARG A 17 0.51 -23.57 -15.13
N ARG A 18 1.40 -24.56 -15.25
CA ARG A 18 1.02 -25.98 -15.16
C ARG A 18 0.98 -26.40 -13.70
N VAL A 19 -0.19 -26.74 -13.19
CA VAL A 19 -0.41 -27.24 -11.82
C VAL A 19 -0.61 -28.75 -11.85
N THR A 20 -0.22 -29.43 -10.77
CA THR A 20 -0.14 -30.90 -10.75
C THR A 20 -0.80 -31.49 -9.52
N ARG A 21 -1.53 -32.59 -9.68
CA ARG A 21 -1.97 -33.47 -8.58
C ARG A 21 -1.28 -34.83 -8.72
N VAL A 22 -0.61 -35.28 -7.65
CA VAL A 22 0.06 -36.59 -7.61
C VAL A 22 -0.95 -37.67 -7.17
N MET A 23 -0.88 -38.86 -7.76
CA MET A 23 -1.72 -40.03 -7.50
C MET A 23 -0.87 -41.31 -7.54
N LYS A 24 -1.43 -42.45 -7.11
CA LYS A 24 -0.72 -43.76 -7.05
C LYS A 24 -0.11 -44.18 -8.40
N GLY A 25 -0.76 -43.83 -9.52
CA GLY A 25 -0.31 -44.17 -10.88
C GLY A 25 0.38 -43.02 -11.65
N GLY A 26 0.73 -41.91 -11.00
CA GLY A 26 1.44 -40.80 -11.65
C GLY A 26 0.90 -39.41 -11.33
N LYS A 27 1.17 -38.44 -12.21
CA LYS A 27 0.85 -37.02 -12.03
C LYS A 27 -0.21 -36.58 -13.04
N ARG A 28 -1.34 -36.05 -12.56
CA ARG A 28 -2.36 -35.42 -13.40
C ARG A 28 -2.12 -33.91 -13.46
N PHE A 29 -1.85 -33.40 -14.66
CA PHE A 29 -1.61 -31.99 -14.91
C PHE A 29 -2.90 -31.24 -15.25
N ARG A 30 -2.93 -29.95 -14.93
CA ARG A 30 -3.91 -28.96 -15.39
C ARG A 30 -3.19 -27.63 -15.64
N PHE A 31 -3.78 -26.75 -16.43
CA PHE A 31 -3.30 -25.38 -16.60
C PHE A 31 -4.13 -24.43 -15.75
N SER A 32 -3.46 -23.45 -15.15
CA SER A 32 -4.04 -22.32 -14.43
C SER A 32 -3.68 -21.05 -15.19
N ALA A 33 -4.68 -20.30 -15.63
CA ALA A 33 -4.52 -19.04 -16.36
C ALA A 33 -5.08 -17.89 -15.53
N LEU A 34 -4.29 -16.81 -15.41
CA LEU A 34 -4.69 -15.52 -14.87
C LEU A 34 -4.81 -14.54 -16.02
N VAL A 35 -6.02 -14.06 -16.27
CA VAL A 35 -6.34 -13.15 -17.37
C VAL A 35 -6.94 -11.86 -16.80
N VAL A 36 -6.55 -10.74 -17.41
CA VAL A 36 -7.12 -9.42 -17.16
C VAL A 36 -7.85 -8.99 -18.42
N VAL A 37 -9.04 -8.42 -18.26
CA VAL A 37 -9.92 -7.94 -19.32
C VAL A 37 -10.29 -6.49 -19.03
N GLY A 38 -10.38 -5.65 -20.04
CA GLY A 38 -10.87 -4.28 -19.90
C GLY A 38 -11.23 -3.63 -21.21
N ASP A 39 -11.93 -2.50 -21.14
CA ASP A 39 -12.35 -1.68 -22.29
C ASP A 39 -11.35 -0.57 -22.63
N GLY A 40 -10.33 -0.35 -21.80
CA GLY A 40 -9.39 0.76 -21.93
C GLY A 40 -10.00 2.13 -21.59
N ASN A 41 -11.23 2.17 -21.08
CA ASN A 41 -12.04 3.37 -20.84
C ASN A 41 -12.64 3.38 -19.42
N GLY A 42 -11.96 2.79 -18.45
CA GLY A 42 -12.36 2.82 -17.04
C GLY A 42 -13.04 1.56 -16.53
N LYS A 43 -13.26 0.51 -17.34
CA LYS A 43 -13.68 -0.80 -16.83
C LYS A 43 -12.57 -1.82 -16.93
N VAL A 44 -12.35 -2.53 -15.82
CA VAL A 44 -11.38 -3.62 -15.75
C VAL A 44 -11.90 -4.76 -14.89
N GLY A 45 -11.51 -5.98 -15.25
CA GLY A 45 -11.78 -7.20 -14.51
C GLY A 45 -10.59 -8.14 -14.61
N ALA A 46 -10.45 -9.03 -13.64
CA ALA A 46 -9.45 -10.10 -13.71
C ALA A 46 -10.05 -11.38 -13.18
N ALA A 47 -9.56 -12.52 -13.67
CA ALA A 47 -9.96 -13.81 -13.15
C ALA A 47 -8.88 -14.86 -13.28
N LEU A 48 -8.94 -15.81 -12.35
CA LEU A 48 -8.17 -17.05 -12.39
C LEU A 48 -9.10 -18.21 -12.77
N ALA A 49 -8.69 -19.00 -13.74
CA ALA A 49 -9.36 -20.25 -14.10
C ALA A 49 -8.37 -21.39 -14.25
N LYS A 50 -8.89 -22.63 -14.14
CA LYS A 50 -8.12 -23.86 -14.30
C LYS A 50 -8.85 -24.82 -15.24
N ALA A 51 -8.12 -25.45 -16.16
CA ALA A 51 -8.65 -26.44 -17.09
C ALA A 51 -7.59 -27.51 -17.44
N PRO A 52 -7.97 -28.67 -18.03
CA PRO A 52 -7.00 -29.66 -18.50
C PRO A 52 -6.07 -29.14 -19.61
N GLU A 53 -6.57 -28.25 -20.46
CA GLU A 53 -5.85 -27.64 -21.59
C GLU A 53 -5.60 -26.14 -21.37
N ALA A 54 -4.54 -25.60 -21.98
CA ALA A 54 -4.16 -24.20 -21.82
C ALA A 54 -5.20 -23.24 -22.43
N MET A 55 -5.61 -23.47 -23.68
CA MET A 55 -6.59 -22.61 -24.36
C MET A 55 -7.94 -22.61 -23.67
N LEU A 56 -8.39 -23.77 -23.18
CA LEU A 56 -9.64 -23.88 -22.42
C LEU A 56 -9.55 -23.13 -21.08
N ALA A 57 -8.38 -23.13 -20.41
CA ALA A 57 -8.18 -22.36 -19.19
C ALA A 57 -8.23 -20.85 -19.45
N ILE A 58 -7.66 -20.38 -20.56
CA ILE A 58 -7.66 -18.97 -20.96
C ILE A 58 -9.09 -18.50 -21.26
N ARG A 59 -9.83 -19.18 -22.14
CA ARG A 59 -11.23 -18.84 -22.45
C ARG A 59 -12.12 -18.80 -21.21
N LYS A 60 -11.98 -19.79 -20.33
CA LYS A 60 -12.71 -19.82 -19.06
C LYS A 60 -12.34 -18.66 -18.12
N ALA A 61 -11.08 -18.23 -18.14
CA ALA A 61 -10.64 -17.06 -17.37
C ALA A 61 -11.22 -15.77 -17.97
N GLU A 62 -11.21 -15.61 -19.29
CA GLU A 62 -11.78 -14.45 -20.00
C GLU A 62 -13.27 -14.28 -19.69
N GLU A 63 -14.08 -15.34 -19.82
CA GLU A 63 -15.50 -15.31 -19.51
C GLU A 63 -15.78 -14.93 -18.05
N LYS A 64 -14.96 -15.46 -17.13
CA LYS A 64 -15.07 -15.14 -15.71
C LYS A 64 -14.63 -13.70 -15.41
N ALA A 65 -13.60 -13.20 -16.09
CA ALA A 65 -13.10 -11.84 -15.92
C ALA A 65 -14.13 -10.82 -16.39
N LYS A 66 -14.77 -11.05 -17.55
CA LYS A 66 -15.87 -10.22 -18.08
C LYS A 66 -17.02 -10.06 -17.08
N LYS A 67 -17.39 -11.13 -16.38
CA LYS A 67 -18.43 -11.09 -15.33
C LYS A 67 -18.02 -10.31 -14.07
N SER A 68 -16.73 -10.11 -13.85
CA SER A 68 -16.17 -9.46 -12.65
C SER A 68 -15.68 -8.03 -12.89
N MET A 69 -16.01 -7.43 -14.03
CA MET A 69 -15.59 -6.07 -14.36
C MET A 69 -16.22 -5.05 -13.41
N PHE A 70 -15.45 -4.03 -13.07
CA PHE A 70 -15.89 -2.90 -12.26
C PHE A 70 -15.37 -1.60 -12.86
N ASN A 71 -16.04 -0.49 -12.54
CA ASN A 71 -15.65 0.83 -12.99
C ASN A 71 -14.54 1.40 -12.10
N VAL A 72 -13.63 2.17 -12.70
CA VAL A 72 -12.48 2.77 -12.03
C VAL A 72 -12.40 4.25 -12.36
N PRO A 73 -12.20 5.13 -11.35
CA PRO A 73 -12.09 6.56 -11.62
C PRO A 73 -10.78 6.91 -12.32
N ILE A 74 -10.90 7.58 -13.48
CA ILE A 74 -9.77 8.14 -14.23
C ILE A 74 -9.92 9.65 -14.25
N VAL A 75 -8.90 10.36 -13.77
CA VAL A 75 -8.86 11.83 -13.76
C VAL A 75 -7.58 12.26 -14.49
N ASN A 76 -7.72 13.04 -15.57
CA ASN A 76 -6.58 13.50 -16.37
C ASN A 76 -5.65 12.35 -16.81
N GLU A 77 -6.21 11.21 -17.22
CA GLU A 77 -5.48 10.01 -17.65
C GLU A 77 -4.62 9.34 -16.54
N THR A 78 -4.84 9.71 -15.27
CA THR A 78 -4.18 9.17 -14.08
C THR A 78 -5.19 8.88 -12.95
N ILE A 79 -4.70 8.43 -11.79
CA ILE A 79 -5.51 8.18 -10.58
C ILE A 79 -5.76 9.48 -9.80
N PRO A 80 -6.87 9.60 -9.04
CA PRO A 80 -7.17 10.82 -8.28
C PRO A 80 -6.18 11.15 -7.15
N HIS A 81 -5.74 10.14 -6.40
CA HIS A 81 -4.84 10.28 -5.25
C HIS A 81 -3.98 9.03 -5.09
N GLU A 82 -2.92 9.13 -4.29
CA GLU A 82 -2.06 7.99 -3.98
C GLU A 82 -2.76 6.98 -3.08
N ILE A 83 -2.57 5.69 -3.34
CA ILE A 83 -3.23 4.63 -2.58
C ILE A 83 -2.37 3.38 -2.47
N LEU A 84 -2.52 2.66 -1.36
CA LEU A 84 -1.84 1.39 -1.12
C LEU A 84 -2.88 0.25 -1.14
N GLY A 85 -2.78 -0.60 -2.15
CA GLY A 85 -3.56 -1.83 -2.27
C GLY A 85 -2.88 -2.99 -1.58
N ILE A 86 -3.66 -3.85 -0.92
CA ILE A 86 -3.14 -4.98 -0.16
C ILE A 86 -3.90 -6.24 -0.55
N ASN A 87 -3.16 -7.29 -0.87
CA ASN A 87 -3.71 -8.63 -0.90
C ASN A 87 -2.73 -9.63 -0.29
N THR A 88 -3.12 -10.23 0.84
CA THR A 88 -2.25 -11.11 1.63
C THR A 88 -0.93 -10.39 1.97
N THR A 89 0.22 -10.89 1.51
CA THR A 89 1.56 -10.30 1.75
C THR A 89 2.00 -9.36 0.64
N SER A 90 1.26 -9.27 -0.47
CA SER A 90 1.57 -8.37 -1.59
C SER A 90 0.93 -7.01 -1.34
N LYS A 91 1.73 -5.95 -1.49
CA LYS A 91 1.31 -4.56 -1.37
C LYS A 91 1.66 -3.83 -2.67
N VAL A 92 0.77 -3.00 -3.18
CA VAL A 92 1.00 -2.20 -4.38
C VAL A 92 0.70 -0.75 -4.04
N LEU A 93 1.73 0.09 -4.08
CA LEU A 93 1.58 1.53 -4.01
C LEU A 93 1.30 2.06 -5.42
N LEU A 94 0.19 2.77 -5.58
CA LEU A 94 -0.18 3.51 -6.79
C LEU A 94 -0.06 5.00 -6.48
N LYS A 95 0.65 5.73 -7.34
CA LYS A 95 0.87 7.18 -7.19
C LYS A 95 0.51 7.90 -8.50
N PRO A 96 -0.26 9.00 -8.45
CA PRO A 96 -0.58 9.79 -9.64
C PRO A 96 0.69 10.36 -10.28
N ALA A 97 0.63 10.53 -11.59
CA ALA A 97 1.76 11.00 -12.39
C ALA A 97 1.33 12.09 -13.38
N GLY A 98 2.26 12.97 -13.74
CA GLY A 98 2.04 14.00 -14.75
C GLY A 98 1.94 13.41 -16.16
N LYS A 99 1.35 14.18 -17.08
CA LYS A 99 1.25 13.81 -18.50
C LYS A 99 2.63 13.52 -19.10
N GLY A 100 2.73 12.43 -19.88
CA GLY A 100 3.98 12.01 -20.53
C GLY A 100 4.84 11.06 -19.70
N THR A 101 4.46 10.75 -18.45
CA THR A 101 5.20 9.79 -17.61
C THR A 101 5.06 8.35 -18.12
N GLY A 102 3.91 8.01 -18.70
CA GLY A 102 3.59 6.63 -19.04
C GLY A 102 3.26 5.77 -17.82
N ILE A 103 3.13 4.46 -18.04
CA ILE A 103 2.82 3.47 -17.00
C ILE A 103 4.10 2.83 -16.50
N ILE A 104 4.58 3.25 -15.33
CA ILE A 104 5.75 2.67 -14.67
C ILE A 104 5.27 1.65 -13.64
N ALA A 105 5.20 0.38 -14.06
CA ALA A 105 4.71 -0.70 -13.24
C ALA A 105 5.34 -2.05 -13.57
N SER A 106 5.32 -2.96 -12.58
CA SER A 106 5.63 -4.37 -12.79
C SER A 106 4.58 -5.02 -13.70
N MET A 107 4.95 -6.03 -14.48
CA MET A 107 4.08 -6.68 -15.48
C MET A 107 2.63 -6.95 -15.01
N PRO A 108 2.36 -7.65 -13.88
CA PRO A 108 0.98 -7.93 -13.46
C PRO A 108 0.17 -6.67 -13.13
N VAL A 109 0.82 -5.65 -12.57
CA VAL A 109 0.20 -4.37 -12.23
C VAL A 109 -0.04 -3.56 -13.50
N ARG A 110 0.95 -3.53 -14.41
CA ARG A 110 0.87 -2.87 -15.72
C ARG A 110 -0.30 -3.39 -16.54
N SER A 111 -0.47 -4.71 -16.64
CA SER A 111 -1.59 -5.32 -17.38
C SER A 111 -2.96 -4.85 -16.89
N VAL A 112 -3.13 -4.66 -15.58
CA VAL A 112 -4.39 -4.12 -15.01
C VAL A 112 -4.58 -2.66 -15.38
N LEU A 113 -3.54 -1.85 -15.22
CA LEU A 113 -3.62 -0.40 -15.44
C LEU A 113 -3.82 -0.04 -16.92
N GLU A 114 -3.14 -0.74 -17.82
CA GLU A 114 -3.31 -0.58 -19.27
C GLU A 114 -4.74 -0.93 -19.71
N LYS A 115 -5.27 -2.06 -19.24
CA LYS A 115 -6.65 -2.49 -19.61
C LYS A 115 -7.73 -1.66 -18.93
N ALA A 116 -7.42 -1.04 -17.79
CA ALA A 116 -8.30 -0.05 -17.18
C ALA A 116 -8.33 1.28 -17.97
N GLY A 117 -7.30 1.60 -18.76
CA GLY A 117 -7.25 2.86 -19.53
C GLY A 117 -6.37 3.96 -18.92
N TYR A 118 -5.57 3.65 -17.91
CA TYR A 118 -4.61 4.61 -17.38
C TYR A 118 -3.45 4.80 -18.35
N LYS A 119 -3.00 6.03 -18.54
CA LYS A 119 -1.82 6.33 -19.37
C LYS A 119 -0.62 6.75 -18.54
N ASN A 120 -0.85 7.46 -17.43
CA ASN A 120 0.22 8.02 -16.60
C ASN A 120 0.05 7.55 -15.15
N ILE A 121 0.99 6.74 -14.65
CA ILE A 121 0.96 6.28 -13.26
C ILE A 121 2.32 5.75 -12.82
N LEU A 122 2.70 6.07 -11.59
CA LEU A 122 3.88 5.53 -10.93
C LEU A 122 3.45 4.47 -9.93
N THR A 123 4.12 3.33 -9.92
CA THR A 123 3.78 2.25 -8.99
C THR A 123 5.01 1.63 -8.35
N LYS A 124 4.80 1.03 -7.18
CA LYS A 124 5.80 0.20 -6.53
C LYS A 124 5.14 -1.05 -5.94
N SER A 125 5.59 -2.23 -6.37
CA SER A 125 5.29 -3.48 -5.69
C SER A 125 6.18 -3.61 -4.45
N LEU A 126 5.55 -3.89 -3.31
CA LEU A 126 6.17 -4.07 -2.01
C LEU A 126 5.76 -5.44 -1.45
N GLY A 127 6.67 -6.10 -0.73
CA GLY A 127 6.42 -7.43 -0.17
C GLY A 127 6.55 -8.54 -1.22
N SER A 128 5.54 -9.40 -1.35
CA SER A 128 5.59 -10.57 -2.25
C SER A 128 5.32 -10.22 -3.71
N ASN A 129 6.14 -10.76 -4.61
CA ASN A 129 6.06 -10.56 -6.07
C ASN A 129 5.16 -11.60 -6.80
N ASN A 130 4.27 -12.30 -6.11
CA ASN A 130 3.37 -13.26 -6.76
C ASN A 130 2.33 -12.55 -7.65
N HIS A 131 2.35 -12.83 -8.95
CA HIS A 131 1.45 -12.25 -9.95
C HIS A 131 -0.04 -12.27 -9.58
N ILE A 132 -0.54 -13.38 -9.00
CA ILE A 132 -1.96 -13.48 -8.61
C ILE A 132 -2.26 -12.45 -7.53
N ASN A 133 -1.40 -12.35 -6.51
CA ASN A 133 -1.63 -11.46 -5.40
C ASN A 133 -1.43 -9.99 -5.80
N LEU A 134 -0.46 -9.70 -6.69
CA LEU A 134 -0.26 -8.36 -7.23
C LEU A 134 -1.45 -7.86 -8.03
N VAL A 135 -2.04 -8.69 -8.91
CA VAL A 135 -3.25 -8.31 -9.67
C VAL A 135 -4.39 -7.99 -8.71
N TRP A 136 -4.64 -8.85 -7.71
CA TRP A 136 -5.70 -8.61 -6.73
C TRP A 136 -5.43 -7.42 -5.80
N ALA A 137 -4.18 -7.18 -5.38
CA ALA A 137 -3.81 -6.00 -4.61
C ALA A 137 -4.02 -4.72 -5.44
N THR A 138 -3.76 -4.78 -6.75
CA THR A 138 -4.02 -3.65 -7.65
C THR A 138 -5.52 -3.39 -7.77
N ILE A 139 -6.33 -4.44 -7.94
CA ILE A 139 -7.80 -4.31 -7.97
C ILE A 139 -8.34 -3.76 -6.64
N ASP A 140 -7.81 -4.19 -5.50
CA ASP A 140 -8.15 -3.64 -4.18
C ASP A 140 -7.82 -2.14 -4.09
N ALA A 141 -6.64 -1.71 -4.56
CA ALA A 141 -6.29 -0.30 -4.64
C ALA A 141 -7.28 0.50 -5.51
N LEU A 142 -7.57 0.00 -6.72
CA LEU A 142 -8.45 0.69 -7.67
C LEU A 142 -9.88 0.82 -7.16
N LYS A 143 -10.40 -0.19 -6.46
CA LYS A 143 -11.74 -0.14 -5.84
C LYS A 143 -11.86 0.85 -4.68
N LYS A 144 -10.74 1.19 -4.03
CA LYS A 144 -10.71 2.14 -2.91
C LYS A 144 -10.54 3.59 -3.37
N LEU A 145 -10.21 3.81 -4.64
CA LEU A 145 -10.12 5.15 -5.20
C LEU A 145 -11.48 5.84 -5.11
N LYS A 146 -11.43 7.13 -4.78
CA LYS A 146 -12.58 8.02 -4.76
C LYS A 146 -12.22 9.30 -5.49
N THR A 147 -13.18 9.82 -6.24
CA THR A 147 -13.03 11.14 -6.88
C THR A 147 -13.18 12.25 -5.85
N LYS A 148 -12.76 13.47 -6.22
CA LYS A 148 -12.93 14.65 -5.36
C LYS A 148 -14.42 14.92 -5.10
N GLU A 149 -15.26 14.73 -6.10
CA GLU A 149 -16.71 14.92 -6.02
C GLU A 149 -17.32 13.92 -5.04
N GLU A 150 -17.03 12.63 -5.19
CA GLU A 150 -17.48 11.58 -4.26
C GLU A 150 -16.98 11.86 -2.83
N GLN A 151 -15.76 12.34 -2.65
CA GLN A 151 -15.24 12.72 -1.33
C GLN A 151 -15.98 13.93 -0.75
N LEU A 152 -16.28 14.95 -1.55
CA LEU A 152 -17.03 16.13 -1.10
C LEU A 152 -18.46 15.76 -0.71
N GLU A 153 -19.12 14.88 -1.47
CA GLU A 153 -20.44 14.36 -1.14
C GLU A 153 -20.44 13.61 0.19
N ILE A 154 -19.44 12.77 0.44
CA ILE A 154 -19.28 12.06 1.73
C ILE A 154 -19.07 13.06 2.89
N LEU A 155 -18.37 14.17 2.66
CA LEU A 155 -18.19 15.21 3.68
C LEU A 155 -19.44 16.06 3.90
N GLN A 156 -20.22 16.29 2.85
CA GLN A 156 -21.44 17.09 2.88
C GLN A 156 -22.65 16.30 3.37
N SER A 157 -22.63 14.96 3.26
CA SER A 157 -23.68 14.09 3.78
C SER A 157 -23.83 14.28 5.29
N THR A 158 -25.08 14.40 5.72
CA THR A 158 -25.48 14.84 7.06
C THR A 158 -24.93 13.93 8.17
N GLU A 159 -24.75 12.64 7.87
CA GLU A 159 -24.22 11.63 8.80
C GLU A 159 -22.79 11.95 9.28
N SER A 160 -21.97 12.58 8.44
CA SER A 160 -20.61 12.99 8.79
C SER A 160 -20.60 14.18 9.76
N LYS A 161 -21.57 15.09 9.64
CA LYS A 161 -21.73 16.24 10.55
C LYS A 161 -22.20 15.80 11.94
N ASP A 162 -23.15 14.87 11.99
CA ASP A 162 -23.66 14.29 13.25
C ASP A 162 -22.60 13.46 13.98
N GLN A 163 -21.77 12.70 13.24
CA GLN A 163 -20.63 11.98 13.79
C GLN A 163 -19.55 12.96 14.31
N PHE A 164 -19.22 14.00 13.55
CA PHE A 164 -18.23 15.00 13.97
C PHE A 164 -18.70 15.78 15.20
N GLU A 165 -19.97 16.17 15.28
CA GLU A 165 -20.58 16.74 16.49
C GLU A 165 -20.53 15.77 17.67
N LYS A 166 -20.74 14.47 17.45
CA LYS A 166 -20.62 13.45 18.50
C LYS A 166 -19.20 13.32 19.06
N TYR A 167 -18.15 13.53 18.25
CA TYR A 167 -16.76 13.55 18.70
C TYR A 167 -16.30 14.91 19.26
N LEU A 168 -16.97 16.01 18.89
CA LEU A 168 -16.72 17.37 19.38
C LEU A 168 -17.45 17.70 20.68
N LYS A 169 -18.51 16.95 21.05
CA LYS A 169 -19.12 17.08 22.37
C LYS A 169 -18.02 16.83 23.41
N PRO A 170 -17.67 17.83 24.24
CA PRO A 170 -16.77 17.59 25.37
C PRO A 170 -17.42 16.49 26.19
N THR A 171 -16.77 15.34 26.35
CA THR A 171 -17.18 14.41 27.39
C THR A 171 -16.97 15.14 28.71
N ASP A 172 -18.04 15.49 29.40
CA ASP A 172 -18.13 16.34 30.61
C ASP A 172 -17.29 15.87 31.82
N ASN A 173 -16.45 14.85 31.63
CA ASN A 173 -15.62 14.25 32.68
C ASN A 173 -14.32 15.00 32.95
N TYR A 174 -13.95 16.00 32.13
CA TYR A 174 -12.78 16.85 32.41
C TYR A 174 -13.13 18.04 33.31
N THR A 175 -14.32 18.62 33.17
CA THR A 175 -14.76 19.78 33.96
C THR A 175 -14.95 19.41 35.44
N THR A 176 -15.52 18.24 35.71
CA THR A 176 -15.72 17.70 37.07
C THR A 176 -14.39 17.40 37.79
N SER A 177 -13.34 17.06 37.03
CA SER A 177 -12.01 16.74 37.58
C SER A 177 -11.23 18.01 37.96
N GLN A 178 -11.39 19.09 37.19
CA GLN A 178 -10.76 20.39 37.46
C GLN A 178 -11.49 21.17 38.57
N GLU A 179 -12.81 20.98 38.71
CA GLU A 179 -13.59 21.54 39.83
C GLU A 179 -13.29 20.83 41.16
N LYS A 180 -13.08 19.50 41.15
CA LYS A 180 -12.58 18.75 42.32
C LYS A 180 -11.17 19.17 42.75
N LEU A 181 -10.28 19.50 41.82
CA LEU A 181 -8.92 20.01 42.11
C LEU A 181 -8.92 21.46 42.62
N LYS A 182 -9.95 22.26 42.32
CA LYS A 182 -10.11 23.63 42.83
C LYS A 182 -10.72 23.70 44.23
N GLN A 183 -11.45 22.67 44.66
CA GLN A 183 -12.05 22.61 46.00
C GLN A 183 -11.08 22.13 47.09
N THR A 184 -9.96 21.51 46.73
CA THR A 184 -8.93 21.02 47.69
C THR A 184 -7.83 22.04 48.03
N SER A 185 -7.95 23.31 47.63
CA SER A 185 -6.95 24.35 47.89
C SER A 185 -7.56 25.66 48.38
N LYS A 186 -8.31 25.61 49.49
CA LYS A 186 -8.26 26.70 50.47
C LYS A 186 -7.40 26.24 51.64
N PRO A 187 -6.23 26.85 51.89
CA PRO A 187 -5.47 26.55 53.09
C PRO A 187 -6.23 27.11 54.29
N THR A 188 -6.71 26.24 55.17
CA THR A 188 -7.08 26.64 56.53
C THR A 188 -5.80 27.10 57.23
N THR A 189 -5.87 28.20 57.96
CA THR A 189 -4.79 28.97 58.61
C THR A 189 -3.88 28.16 59.57
N GLU A 190 -4.07 26.85 59.68
CA GLU A 190 -3.33 25.94 60.57
C GLU A 190 -2.16 25.20 59.88
N GLU A 191 -2.10 25.14 58.55
CA GLU A 191 -1.01 24.45 57.82
C GLU A 191 0.19 25.34 57.47
N GLN A 192 0.08 26.66 57.61
CA GLN A 192 1.16 27.60 57.30
C GLN A 192 2.30 27.58 58.35
N SER A 193 2.03 27.13 59.58
CA SER A 193 3.02 27.15 60.68
C SER A 193 3.99 25.96 60.69
N LYS A 194 3.80 24.94 59.83
CA LYS A 194 4.66 23.74 59.80
C LYS A 194 5.72 23.75 58.69
N ILE A 195 5.55 24.56 57.64
CA ILE A 195 6.43 24.53 56.45
C ILE A 195 7.63 25.47 56.59
N GLU A 196 7.57 26.48 57.47
CA GLU A 196 8.67 27.45 57.65
C GLU A 196 9.89 26.87 58.42
N ASN A 197 9.77 25.68 59.01
CA ASN A 197 10.83 25.08 59.83
C ASN A 197 11.72 24.04 59.11
N GLN A 198 11.59 23.82 57.80
CA GLN A 198 12.39 22.81 57.08
C GLN A 198 13.21 23.33 55.89
N SER A 199 13.30 24.65 55.71
CA SER A 199 14.20 25.26 54.72
C SER A 199 15.46 25.84 55.40
N LYS A 200 16.44 24.98 55.69
CA LYS A 200 17.86 25.36 55.58
C LYS A 200 18.64 24.32 54.76
N PRO A 201 19.57 24.75 53.91
CA PRO A 201 20.11 23.95 52.82
C PRO A 201 21.38 23.21 53.27
N THR A 202 21.58 21.97 52.80
CA THR A 202 22.91 21.35 52.82
C THR A 202 23.31 21.03 51.38
N GLU A 203 24.29 21.79 50.90
CA GLU A 203 25.14 21.44 49.77
C GLU A 203 25.54 19.97 49.87
N GLN A 204 25.36 19.17 48.82
CA GLN A 204 26.38 18.28 48.26
C GLN A 204 25.93 17.84 46.85
N TYR A 205 26.93 17.69 45.96
CA TYR A 205 26.88 17.18 44.59
C TYR A 205 26.60 18.18 43.46
N ARG A 206 27.56 19.09 43.27
CA ARG A 206 28.05 19.39 41.93
C ARG A 206 28.71 18.16 41.30
N SER A 207 28.40 17.96 40.01
CA SER A 207 29.19 17.28 38.96
C SER A 207 29.68 15.85 39.17
N ASN A 208 29.16 14.94 38.34
CA ASN A 208 30.01 13.90 37.74
C ASN A 208 29.78 13.81 36.21
N PRO A 209 30.71 14.30 35.37
CA PRO A 209 30.56 14.40 33.92
C PRO A 209 30.85 13.08 33.20
N LYS A 210 30.20 11.97 33.57
CA LYS A 210 30.43 10.64 32.97
C LYS A 210 29.18 9.81 32.64
N GLN A 211 28.02 10.45 32.42
CA GLN A 211 26.79 9.73 32.04
C GLN A 211 26.03 10.34 30.85
N LYS A 212 26.69 11.10 29.97
CA LYS A 212 26.08 11.61 28.73
C LYS A 212 26.50 10.88 27.43
N ASP A 213 27.37 9.87 27.51
CA ASP A 213 27.96 9.28 26.30
C ASP A 213 27.46 7.88 25.89
N ASN A 214 26.46 7.29 26.57
CA ASN A 214 26.10 5.87 26.34
C ASN A 214 24.77 5.59 25.61
N PHE A 215 24.12 6.59 25.01
CA PHE A 215 22.91 6.37 24.18
C PHE A 215 23.05 6.79 22.71
N ARG A 216 24.28 7.04 22.23
CA ARG A 216 24.52 7.40 20.82
C ARG A 216 25.14 6.30 19.95
N ASN A 217 25.47 5.13 20.51
CA ASN A 217 26.17 4.05 19.77
C ASN A 217 25.50 2.67 19.86
N LYS A 218 24.20 2.57 19.54
CA LYS A 218 23.53 1.27 19.35
C LYS A 218 22.61 1.21 18.13
N PHE A 219 23.06 1.68 16.98
CA PHE A 219 22.55 1.19 15.68
C PHE A 219 23.68 1.22 14.65
N ASN A 220 24.27 0.05 14.39
CA ASN A 220 25.21 -0.17 13.30
C ASN A 220 24.59 0.29 11.98
N LYS A 221 25.14 1.34 11.36
CA LYS A 221 24.92 1.63 9.93
C LYS A 221 25.62 0.53 9.11
N PRO A 222 24.96 -0.10 8.12
CA PRO A 222 25.68 -0.97 7.20
C PRO A 222 26.76 -0.17 6.46
N ASN A 223 27.98 -0.73 6.41
CA ASN A 223 29.17 -0.03 5.93
C ASN A 223 29.23 -0.04 4.40
N TYR A 224 28.57 0.94 3.76
CA TYR A 224 28.49 1.12 2.30
C TYR A 224 29.85 1.30 1.58
N LYS A 225 30.98 1.45 2.30
CA LYS A 225 32.31 1.62 1.68
C LYS A 225 32.96 0.32 1.21
N LYS A 226 32.52 -0.87 1.68
CA LYS A 226 33.07 -2.16 1.20
C LYS A 226 32.39 -2.69 -0.07
N PHE A 227 31.16 -2.28 -0.35
CA PHE A 227 30.39 -2.77 -1.51
C PHE A 227 30.86 -2.14 -2.84
N ASN A 228 31.20 -0.84 -2.82
CA ASN A 228 31.67 -0.13 -4.03
C ASN A 228 33.10 -0.48 -4.46
N LYS A 229 33.90 -1.14 -3.61
CA LYS A 229 35.27 -1.56 -3.99
C LYS A 229 35.24 -2.87 -4.80
N GLN A 230 34.38 -3.82 -4.40
CA GLN A 230 34.17 -5.07 -5.13
C GLN A 230 33.51 -4.86 -6.49
N THR A 231 32.53 -3.93 -6.60
CA THR A 231 31.89 -3.63 -7.89
C THR A 231 32.84 -2.96 -8.88
N ASN A 232 33.76 -2.12 -8.40
CA ASN A 232 34.71 -1.40 -9.24
C ASN A 232 35.93 -2.24 -9.64
N GLU A 233 36.31 -3.26 -8.86
CA GLU A 233 37.31 -4.27 -9.28
C GLU A 233 36.71 -5.23 -10.32
N SER A 234 35.48 -5.72 -10.12
CA SER A 234 34.80 -6.57 -11.12
C SER A 234 34.44 -5.87 -12.44
N LEU A 235 34.38 -4.54 -12.47
CA LEU A 235 34.16 -3.75 -13.69
C LEU A 235 35.46 -3.48 -14.46
N LYS A 236 36.64 -3.63 -13.83
CA LYS A 236 37.94 -3.51 -14.51
C LYS A 236 38.34 -4.82 -15.19
N ASP A 237 38.11 -5.95 -14.52
CA ASP A 237 38.43 -7.28 -15.07
C ASP A 237 37.60 -7.65 -16.32
N ASN A 238 36.41 -7.05 -16.49
CA ASN A 238 35.55 -7.27 -17.65
C ASN A 238 35.87 -6.37 -18.86
N ASN A 239 36.65 -5.30 -18.69
CA ASN A 239 37.06 -4.42 -19.78
C ASN A 239 38.44 -4.77 -20.36
N GLU A 240 39.26 -5.53 -19.63
CA GLU A 240 40.55 -6.03 -20.15
C GLU A 240 40.38 -7.26 -21.06
N ASN A 241 39.31 -8.06 -20.87
CA ASN A 241 39.01 -9.25 -21.70
C ASN A 241 38.30 -8.95 -23.04
N ASN A 242 38.13 -7.67 -23.40
CA ASN A 242 37.46 -7.25 -24.65
C ASN A 242 38.39 -6.50 -25.62
N ASN A 243 39.72 -6.52 -25.37
CA ASN A 243 40.72 -5.85 -26.21
C ASN A 243 41.87 -6.79 -26.64
N GLU A 244 41.61 -8.10 -26.76
CA GLU A 244 42.43 -9.03 -27.57
C GLU A 244 41.59 -9.62 -28.70
#